data_AF-A0A5C6XID9-F1
#
_entry.id   AF-A0A5C6XID9-F1
#
_cell.length_a   1.000
_cell.length_b   1.000
_cell.length_c   1.000
_cell.angle_alpha   90.00
_cell.angle_beta   90.00
_cell.angle_gamma   90.00
#
_symmetry.space_group_name_H-M   'P 1'
#
loop_
_entity.id
_entity.type
_entity.pdbx_description
1 polymer ?
#
loop_
_entity_poly.entity_id
_entity_poly.type
_entity_poly.pdbx_seq_one_letter_code
_entity_poly.pdbx_strand_id
1 'polypeptide(L)' 'MIKHNLRLMGGAKDEFITAASDSDSVFEATPVALRNAPVMQMTPQDASSGVSAFFGTWPGDESEEELLEALRSVE' A
#
# COMPACT_ATOMS: atom_id res chain seq x y z
N MET A 1 1.14 -34.37 30.28
CA MET A 1 0.06 -33.90 29.37
C MET A 1 0.70 -33.54 28.04
N ILE A 2 0.36 -34.28 26.99
CA ILE A 2 0.93 -34.12 25.64
C ILE A 2 0.11 -33.04 24.92
N LYS A 3 0.73 -31.94 24.52
CA LYS A 3 0.05 -30.90 23.71
C LYS A 3 0.13 -31.32 22.25
N HIS A 4 -1.03 -31.58 21.64
CA HIS A 4 -1.16 -31.91 20.23
C HIS A 4 -0.84 -30.68 19.37
N ASN A 5 0.17 -30.80 18.49
CA ASN A 5 0.45 -29.80 17.46
C ASN A 5 -0.45 -30.05 16.25
N LEU A 6 -1.35 -29.11 15.96
CA LEU A 6 -2.22 -29.15 14.80
C LEU A 6 -1.42 -28.76 13.55
N ARG A 7 -1.23 -29.72 12.63
CA ARG A 7 -0.57 -29.51 11.34
C ARG A 7 -1.60 -29.06 10.32
N LEU A 8 -1.55 -27.79 9.92
CA LEU A 8 -2.25 -27.29 8.74
C LEU A 8 -1.26 -27.33 7.56
N MET A 9 -1.46 -28.24 6.61
CA MET A 9 -0.82 -28.17 5.31
C MET A 9 -1.75 -27.42 4.36
N GLY A 10 -1.32 -26.25 3.91
CA GLY A 10 -1.91 -25.51 2.80
C GLY A 10 -0.82 -24.60 2.24
N GLY A 11 -0.42 -24.83 0.99
CA GLY A 11 0.64 -24.07 0.34
C GLY A 11 0.25 -22.62 0.13
N ALA A 12 0.90 -21.72 0.85
CA ALA A 12 1.05 -20.31 0.54
C ALA A 12 2.39 -19.90 1.15
N LYS A 13 3.13 -19.00 0.50
CA LYS A 13 4.43 -18.52 0.97
C LYS A 13 4.31 -18.14 2.45
N ASP A 14 5.14 -18.73 3.30
CA ASP A 14 5.14 -18.49 4.73
C ASP A 14 5.57 -17.04 5.01
N GLU A 15 4.63 -16.10 4.92
CA GLU A 15 4.73 -14.81 5.56
C GLU A 15 4.40 -15.02 7.03
N PHE A 16 5.43 -15.36 7.81
CA PHE A 16 5.31 -15.45 9.27
C PHE A 16 5.12 -14.04 9.83
N ILE A 17 3.91 -13.75 10.30
CA ILE A 17 3.68 -12.61 11.19
C ILE A 17 4.33 -12.99 12.52
N THR A 18 5.44 -12.34 12.85
CA THR A 18 6.14 -12.56 14.12
C THR A 18 5.28 -12.06 15.30
N ALA A 19 5.45 -12.68 16.47
CA ALA A 19 4.82 -12.18 17.69
C ALA A 19 5.30 -10.75 17.99
N ALA A 20 4.41 -9.94 18.57
CA ALA A 20 4.74 -8.59 19.00
C ALA A 20 5.91 -8.61 20.00
N SER A 21 6.85 -7.70 19.77
CA SER A 21 8.01 -7.41 20.59
C SER A 21 7.72 -6.27 21.58
N ASP A 22 8.57 -6.09 22.59
CA ASP A 22 8.42 -4.96 23.54
C ASP A 22 8.47 -3.59 22.84
N SER A 23 9.15 -3.48 21.69
CA SER A 23 9.18 -2.27 20.87
C SER A 23 7.87 -1.97 20.13
N ASP A 24 6.98 -2.95 19.99
CA ASP A 24 5.67 -2.76 19.36
C ASP A 24 4.66 -2.08 20.31
N SER A 25 5.05 -1.86 21.58
CA SER A 25 4.25 -1.15 22.58
C SER A 25 3.80 0.25 22.15
N VAL A 26 4.53 0.90 21.23
CA VAL A 26 4.16 2.20 20.65
C VAL A 26 2.95 2.13 19.71
N PHE A 27 2.58 0.93 19.25
CA PHE A 27 1.43 0.67 18.37
C PHE A 27 0.22 0.05 19.11
N GLU A 28 0.33 -0.19 20.42
CA GLU A 28 -0.75 -0.73 21.27
C GLU A 28 -1.95 0.21 21.41
N ALA A 29 -1.76 1.49 21.10
CA ALA A 29 -2.82 2.48 21.08
C ALA A 29 -3.09 2.94 19.65
N THR A 30 -4.36 2.94 19.26
CA THR A 30 -4.80 3.58 18.02
C THR A 30 -4.33 5.04 18.01
N PRO A 31 -3.65 5.52 16.96
CA PRO A 31 -3.27 6.92 16.85
C PRO A 31 -4.49 7.81 17.04
N VAL A 32 -4.54 8.56 18.15
CA VAL A 32 -5.60 9.53 18.37
C VAL A 32 -5.24 10.76 17.56
N ALA A 33 -5.83 10.90 16.37
CA ALA A 33 -5.75 12.15 15.64
C ALA A 33 -6.17 13.29 16.59
N LEU A 34 -5.28 14.27 16.79
CA LEU A 34 -5.55 15.42 17.64
C LEU A 34 -6.92 15.99 17.22
N ARG A 35 -7.87 16.03 18.16
CA ARG A 35 -9.30 16.28 17.90
C ARG A 35 -9.63 17.58 17.17
N ASN A 36 -8.65 18.45 16.91
CA ASN A 36 -8.85 19.81 16.41
C ASN A 36 -7.79 20.24 15.38
N ALA A 37 -7.72 19.58 14.24
CA ALA A 37 -7.16 20.19 13.04
C ALA A 37 -7.86 19.64 11.80
N PRO A 38 -8.50 20.47 10.95
CA PRO A 38 -8.67 20.08 9.57
C PRO A 38 -7.26 19.95 8.99
N VAL A 39 -6.78 18.71 8.82
CA VAL A 39 -5.36 18.44 8.50
C VAL A 39 -4.97 19.11 7.18
N MET A 40 -5.89 19.27 6.23
CA MET A 40 -5.86 20.25 5.15
C MET A 40 -7.28 20.46 4.63
N GLN A 41 -7.54 21.62 4.02
CA GLN A 41 -8.76 21.83 3.26
C GLN A 41 -8.63 21.04 1.95
N MET A 42 -9.47 20.03 1.74
CA MET A 42 -9.41 19.21 0.54
C MET A 42 -9.85 20.03 -0.67
N THR A 43 -8.89 20.42 -1.50
CA THR A 43 -9.15 20.98 -2.83
C THR A 43 -9.31 19.84 -3.85
N PRO A 44 -10.35 19.87 -4.69
CA PRO A 44 -10.47 18.95 -5.82
C PRO A 44 -9.18 18.99 -6.65
N GLN A 45 -8.62 17.81 -6.92
CA GLN A 45 -7.49 17.69 -7.83
C GLN A 45 -8.05 17.55 -9.25
N ASP A 46 -7.46 18.30 -10.18
CA ASP A 46 -7.66 18.13 -11.62
C ASP A 46 -6.32 17.80 -12.30
N ALA A 47 -6.34 17.68 -13.63
CA ALA A 47 -5.17 17.36 -14.44
C ALA A 47 -3.99 18.35 -14.30
N SER A 48 -4.21 19.54 -13.72
CA SER A 48 -3.17 20.54 -13.46
C SER A 48 -2.57 20.46 -12.05
N SER A 49 -3.02 19.52 -11.23
CA SER A 49 -2.63 19.36 -9.83
C SER A 49 -2.26 17.92 -9.48
N GLY A 50 -1.63 17.73 -8.32
CA GLY A 50 -1.26 16.42 -7.82
C GLY A 50 0.03 15.86 -8.41
N VAL A 51 0.32 14.61 -8.06
CA VAL A 51 1.58 13.93 -8.41
C VAL A 51 1.69 13.72 -9.93
N SER A 52 0.57 13.45 -10.59
CA SER A 52 0.51 13.24 -12.04
C SER A 52 0.80 14.52 -12.83
N ALA A 53 0.42 15.71 -12.33
CA ALA A 53 0.78 16.97 -12.98
C ALA A 53 2.29 17.25 -12.97
N PHE A 54 3.03 16.69 -12.01
CA PHE A 54 4.48 16.87 -11.91
C PHE A 54 5.29 15.77 -12.58
N PHE A 55 4.90 14.50 -12.37
CA PHE A 55 5.62 13.34 -12.87
C PHE A 55 5.04 12.77 -14.17
N GLY A 56 3.93 13.32 -14.66
CA GLY A 56 3.18 12.75 -15.78
C GLY A 56 2.40 11.50 -15.38
N THR A 57 2.13 10.64 -16.36
CA THR A 57 1.50 9.33 -16.14
C THR A 57 2.48 8.42 -15.42
N TRP A 58 2.03 7.80 -14.31
CA TRP A 58 2.83 6.79 -13.63
C TRP A 58 2.92 5.51 -14.48
N PRO A 59 4.07 4.81 -14.50
CA PRO A 59 4.18 3.54 -15.20
C PRO A 59 3.12 2.55 -14.71
N GLY A 60 2.30 2.04 -15.63
CA GLY A 60 1.17 1.17 -15.36
C GLY A 60 -0.20 1.87 -15.27
N ASP A 61 -0.25 3.21 -15.31
CA ASP A 61 -1.52 3.98 -15.45
C ASP A 61 -1.85 4.28 -16.91
N GLU A 62 -0.96 3.98 -17.86
CA GLU A 62 -1.24 4.04 -19.29
C GLU A 62 -2.40 3.13 -19.71
N SER A 63 -3.13 3.53 -20.76
CA SER A 63 -4.12 2.65 -21.37
C SER A 63 -3.45 1.45 -22.04
N GLU A 64 -4.19 0.37 -22.25
CA GLU A 64 -3.67 -0.80 -22.95
C GLU A 64 -3.17 -0.45 -24.37
N GLU A 65 -3.85 0.47 -25.05
CA GLU A 65 -3.43 0.97 -26.37
C GLU A 65 -2.12 1.76 -26.30
N GLU A 66 -1.96 2.64 -25.30
CA GLU A 66 -0.74 3.43 -25.08
C GLU A 66 0.45 2.52 -24.75
N LEU A 67 0.24 1.51 -23.92
CA LEU A 67 1.24 0.50 -23.58
C LEU A 67 1.70 -0.28 -24.82
N LEU A 68 0.75 -0.78 -25.61
CA LEU A 68 1.06 -1.56 -26.82
C LEU A 68 1.81 -0.74 -27.86
N GLU A 69 1.51 0.56 -27.99
CA GLU A 69 2.25 1.45 -28.88
C GLU A 69 3.68 1.70 -28.38
N ALA A 70 3.87 1.94 -27.08
CA ALA A 70 5.19 2.10 -26.50
C ALA A 70 6.07 0.86 -26.71
N LEU A 71 5.51 -0.34 -26.55
CA LEU A 71 6.22 -1.61 -26.79
C LEU A 71 6.65 -1.78 -28.25
N ARG A 72 5.80 -1.40 -29.22
CA ARG A 72 6.15 -1.43 -30.64
C ARG A 72 7.36 -0.55 -30.99
N SER A 73 7.61 0.51 -30.23
CA SER A 73 8.73 1.44 -30.47
C SER A 73 10.09 0.91 -29.99
N VAL A 74 10.11 -0.17 -29.21
CA VAL A 74 11.31 -0.78 -28.62
C VAL A 74 11.79 -2.02 -29.41
N GLU A 75 10.93 -2.60 -30.25
CA GLU A 75 11.28 -3.66 -31.23
C GLU A 75 11.88 -3.09 -32.52
#